data_AF-A0A402BST2-F1
#
_entry.id   AF-A0A402BST2-F1
#
_cell.length_a   1.000
_cell.length_b   1.000
_cell.length_c   1.000
_cell.angle_alpha   90.00
_cell.angle_beta   90.00
_cell.angle_gamma   90.00
#
_symmetry.space_group_name_H-M   'P 1'
#
loop_
_entity.id
_entity.type
_entity.pdbx_description
1 polymer ?
#
loop_
_entity_poly.entity_id
_entity_poly.type
_entity_poly.pdbx_seq_one_letter_code
_entity_poly.pdbx_strand_id
1 'polypeptide(L)' 'MVKLFFVMSTKSLDDKIKFDNKGRVIISGSYQELANEGNVVEFEKLSDQTYLLEIIQELSTIVKKYGGLQGIVQI' A
#
# COMPACT_ATOMS: atom_id res chain seq x y z
N MET A 1 -5.64 -9.11 -9.70
CA MET A 1 -4.65 -8.23 -10.35
C MET A 1 -5.45 -7.21 -11.16
N VAL A 2 -5.35 -5.93 -10.82
CA VAL A 2 -6.03 -4.86 -11.55
C VAL A 2 -4.96 -4.12 -12.36
N LYS A 3 -5.21 -3.93 -13.65
CA LYS A 3 -4.30 -3.26 -14.58
C LYS A 3 -5.03 -2.05 -15.16
N LEU A 4 -4.46 -0.87 -15.02
CA LEU A 4 -5.01 0.39 -15.52
C LEU A 4 -4.03 0.94 -16.56
N PHE A 5 -4.56 1.35 -17.71
CA PHE A 5 -3.78 1.93 -18.79
C PHE A 5 -4.30 3.32 -19.12
N PHE A 6 -3.40 4.30 -19.19
CA PHE A 6 -3.70 5.65 -19.66
C PHE A 6 -2.77 5.97 -20.83
N VAL A 7 -3.33 6.29 -21.99
CA VAL A 7 -2.58 6.65 -23.20
C VAL A 7 -3.01 8.04 -23.65
N MET A 8 -2.05 8.96 -23.71
CA MET A 8 -2.28 10.34 -24.17
C MET A 8 -1.28 10.62 -25.30
N SER A 9 -1.75 10.49 -26.55
CA SER A 9 -1.14 10.61 -27.90
C SER A 9 0.36 10.36 -28.17
N THR A 10 1.27 10.57 -27.21
CA THR A 10 2.70 10.22 -27.29
C THR A 10 3.28 9.66 -25.98
N LYS A 11 2.55 9.82 -24.86
CA LYS A 11 2.93 9.39 -23.51
C LYS A 11 2.15 8.14 -23.12
N SER A 12 2.84 7.18 -22.52
CA SER A 12 2.22 5.97 -21.97
C SER A 12 2.61 5.76 -20.51
N LEU A 13 1.59 5.43 -19.71
CA LEU A 13 1.74 4.96 -18.34
C LEU A 13 1.03 3.60 -18.22
N ASP A 14 1.78 2.56 -17.84
CA ASP A 14 1.23 1.25 -17.46
C ASP A 14 1.43 1.09 -15.96
N ASP A 15 0.31 0.98 -15.22
CA ASP A 15 0.31 0.80 -13.77
C ASP A 15 -0.24 -0.58 -13.40
N LYS A 16 0.44 -1.21 -12.44
CA LYS A 16 0.08 -2.50 -11.86
C LYS A 16 0.02 -2.37 -10.34
N ILE A 17 -1.10 -2.81 -9.78
CA ILE A 17 -1.28 -2.92 -8.33
C ILE A 17 -1.27 -4.40 -7.96
N LYS A 18 -0.41 -4.75 -6.99
CA LYS A 18 -0.31 -6.08 -6.39
C LYS A 18 -0.34 -5.97 -4.87
N PHE A 19 -0.75 -7.06 -4.23
CA PHE A 19 -0.57 -7.25 -2.80
C PHE A 19 0.53 -8.28 -2.59
N ASP A 20 1.42 -8.04 -1.64
CA ASP A 20 2.37 -9.06 -1.23
C ASP A 20 1.76 -10.04 -0.22
N ASN A 21 2.54 -11.01 0.23
CA ASN A 21 2.10 -12.01 1.22
C ASN A 21 1.79 -11.44 2.62
N LYS A 22 2.09 -10.16 2.85
CA LYS A 22 1.80 -9.43 4.09
C LYS A 22 0.65 -8.43 3.89
N GLY A 23 -0.04 -8.47 2.75
CA GLY A 23 -1.15 -7.56 2.44
C GLY A 23 -0.71 -6.12 2.12
N ARG A 24 0.58 -5.88 1.87
CA ARG A 24 1.11 -4.57 1.52
C ARG A 24 0.85 -4.26 0.06
N VAL A 25 0.52 -3.02 -0.27
CA VAL A 25 0.28 -2.61 -1.65
C VAL A 25 1.61 -2.34 -2.33
N ILE A 26 1.85 -3.01 -3.45
CA ILE A 26 2.95 -2.76 -4.38
C ILE A 26 2.36 -2.09 -5.61
N ILE A 27 2.82 -0.88 -5.90
CA ILE A 27 2.50 -0.14 -7.12
C ILE A 27 3.74 -0.19 -8.01
N SER A 28 3.63 -0.79 -9.18
CA SER A 28 4.73 -0.80 -10.15
C SER A 28 4.24 -0.43 -11.53
N GLY A 29 5.13 0.06 -12.37
CA GLY A 29 4.75 0.52 -13.68
C GLY A 29 5.91 0.94 -14.55
N SER A 30 5.56 1.37 -15.74
CA SER A 30 6.49 1.91 -16.72
C SER A 30 5.93 3.20 -17.29
N TYR A 31 6.78 4.22 -17.37
CA TYR A 31 6.48 5.50 -18.01
C TYR A 31 7.38 5.68 -19.24
N GLN A 32 6.79 6.14 -20.32
CA GLN A 32 7.49 6.56 -21.53
C GLN A 32 6.94 7.91 -21.98
N GLU A 33 7.82 8.90 -22.12
CA GLU A 33 7.43 10.26 -22.50
C GLU A 33 7.20 10.41 -24.01
N LEU A 34 8.03 9.73 -24.81
CA LEU A 34 7.97 9.76 -26.26
C LEU A 34 8.04 8.34 -26.81
N ALA A 35 6.99 7.90 -27.49
CA ALA A 35 6.87 6.54 -28.04
C ALA A 35 7.98 6.15 -29.03
N ASN A 36 8.65 7.13 -29.65
CA ASN A 36 9.75 6.94 -30.59
C ASN A 36 11.14 6.94 -29.94
N GLU A 37 11.24 7.21 -28.64
CA GLU A 37 12.48 7.17 -27.87
C GLU A 37 12.51 5.91 -26.99
N GLY A 38 13.68 5.28 -26.86
CA GLY A 38 13.88 4.09 -26.03
C GLY A 38 13.98 4.37 -24.52
N ASN A 39 13.58 5.56 -24.06
CA ASN A 39 13.67 6.01 -22.67
C ASN A 39 12.45 5.55 -21.85
N VAL A 40 12.38 4.26 -21.56
CA VAL A 40 11.38 3.72 -20.63
C VAL A 40 11.92 3.82 -19.20
N VAL A 41 11.13 4.44 -18.32
CA VAL A 41 11.39 4.49 -16.88
C VAL A 41 10.50 3.46 -16.20
N GLU A 42 11.13 2.45 -15.59
CA GLU A 42 10.43 1.49 -14.73
C GLU A 42 10.46 1.97 -13.27
N PHE A 43 9.35 1.80 -12.56
CA PHE A 43 9.25 2.16 -11.15
C PHE A 43 8.52 1.09 -10.33
N GLU A 44 8.90 1.03 -9.05
CA GLU A 44 8.20 0.25 -8.03
C GLU A 44 8.15 1.08 -6.74
N LYS A 45 6.96 1.15 -6.14
CA LYS A 45 6.69 1.84 -4.88
C LYS A 45 5.93 0.91 -3.96
N LEU A 46 6.44 0.78 -2.74
CA LEU A 46 5.80 0.08 -1.64
C LEU A 46 4.89 1.05 -0.88
N SER A 47 3.72 0.58 -0.44
CA SER A 47 2.90 1.33 0.51
C SER A 47 3.66 1.59 1.80
N ASP A 48 3.59 2.82 2.31
CA ASP A 48 4.07 3.15 3.65
C ASP A 48 3.24 2.39 4.70
N GLN A 49 3.95 1.77 5.64
CA GLN A 49 3.37 0.98 6.73
C GLN A 49 3.77 1.49 8.11
N THR A 50 4.36 2.68 8.20
CA THR A 50 4.84 3.25 9.45
C THR A 50 3.71 3.39 10.48
N TYR A 51 2.47 3.61 10.02
CA TYR A 51 1.28 3.67 10.87
C TYR A 51 0.99 2.36 11.62
N LEU A 52 1.43 1.19 11.13
CA LEU A 52 1.19 -0.09 11.81
C LEU A 52 1.89 -0.16 13.17
N LEU A 53 3.05 0.49 13.31
CA LEU A 53 3.78 0.52 14.58
C LEU A 53 2.99 1.27 15.65
N GLU A 54 2.42 2.41 15.30
CA GLU A 54 1.57 3.22 16.17
C GLU A 54 0.33 2.43 16.60
N ILE A 55 -0.38 1.82 15.64
CA ILE A 55 -1.54 0.97 15.92
C ILE A 55 -1.19 -0.18 16.87
N ILE A 56 -0.06 -0.87 16.65
CA ILE A 56 0.39 -1.96 17.55
C ILE A 56 0.66 -1.44 18.97
N GLN A 57 1.26 -0.26 19.11
CA GLN A 57 1.50 0.36 20.41
C GLN A 57 0.20 0.76 21.12
N GLU A 58 -0.76 1.32 20.39
CA GLU A 58 -2.08 1.65 20.92
C GLU A 58 -2.83 0.40 21.37
N LEU A 59 -2.84 -0.65 20.54
CA LEU A 59 -3.45 -1.93 20.88
C LEU A 59 -2.80 -2.55 22.12
N SER A 60 -1.48 -2.50 22.24
CA SER A 60 -0.76 -2.93 23.45
C SER A 60 -1.22 -2.15 24.69
N THR A 61 -1.44 -0.84 24.55
CA THR A 61 -1.94 0.02 25.63
C THR A 61 -3.37 -0.33 26.02
N ILE A 62 -4.24 -0.59 25.06
CA ILE A 62 -5.61 -1.05 25.28
C ILE A 62 -5.61 -2.40 26.03
N VAL A 63 -4.80 -3.37 25.59
CA VAL A 63 -4.68 -4.67 26.26
C VAL A 63 -4.15 -4.53 27.67
N LYS A 64 -3.13 -3.68 27.91
CA LYS A 64 -2.63 -3.42 29.27
C LYS A 64 -3.70 -2.79 30.17
N LYS A 65 -4.50 -1.87 29.63
CA LYS A 65 -5.50 -1.13 30.40
C LYS A 65 -6.76 -1.94 30.66
N TYR A 66 -7.19 -2.76 29.71
CA TYR A 66 -8.50 -3.42 29.73
C TYR A 66 -8.45 -4.95 29.59
N GLY A 67 -7.34 -5.55 29.18
CA GLY A 67 -7.25 -6.98 28.87
C GLY A 67 -7.41 -7.93 30.07
N GLY A 68 -7.30 -7.41 31.30
CA GLY A 68 -7.61 -8.14 32.54
C GLY A 68 -8.98 -7.81 33.13
N LEU A 69 -9.71 -6.85 32.55
CA LEU A 69 -11.08 -6.52 32.95
C LEU A 69 -11.99 -7.48 32.20
N GLN A 70 -12.14 -8.70 32.72
CA GLN A 70 -13.28 -9.56 32.39
C GLN A 70 -14.52 -8.71 32.67
N GLY A 71 -15.19 -8.24 31.60
CA GLY A 71 -16.16 -7.16 31.63
C GLY A 71 -16.92 -7.11 32.95
N ILE A 72 -16.70 -6.06 33.74
CA ILE A 72 -17.35 -5.91 35.04
C ILE A 72 -18.84 -5.83 34.75
N VAL A 73 -19.54 -6.95 34.91
CA VAL A 73 -20.99 -6.98 35.00
C VAL A 73 -21.28 -6.37 36.37
N GLN A 74 -21.49 -5.05 36.40
CA GLN A 74 -22.10 -4.40 37.55
C GLN A 74 -23.53 -4.92 37.65
N ILE A 75 -23.75 -5.85 38.58
CA ILE A 75 -25.06 -6.26 39.09
C ILE A 75 -25.37 -5.39 40.31
#